data_AF-A0A0K1XGJ3-F1
#
_entry.id   AF-A0A0K1XGJ3-F1
#
_cell.length_a   1.000
_cell.length_b   1.000
_cell.length_c   1.000
_cell.angle_alpha   90.00
_cell.angle_beta   90.00
_cell.angle_gamma   90.00
#
_symmetry.space_group_name_H-M   'P 1'
#
loop_
_entity.id
_entity.type
_entity.pdbx_description
1 polymer ?
#
loop_
_entity_poly.entity_id
_entity_poly.type
_entity_poly.pdbx_seq_one_letter_code
_entity_poly.pdbx_strand_id
1 'polypeptide(L)'
;MFIDSHCHLDRLDLKAYDGCLPSALQGARDKGVKHFLCIGISMDNAAAVRELARTYPDVDCSVGVHPLDVEANKEPQLDWLLKELAHPEVVAVGETGLDYYYQQETKQLQQDSFRLHLEAAKQTKKPVIVHTREAREDTIALLREAALPEAGVMHCFTENWEMAKQALDLGFYISLSGIVTFRNADALREVALQVPADRLLIETDSPYLAPVPFRGKPNLPEYVVEVGKFLAELRGVSVEAFAEQTSANFKRLFPQARVA
;
A
#
# COMPACT_ATOMS: atom_id res chain seq x y z
N MET A 1 0.79 -18.43 3.65
CA MET A 1 0.59 -17.78 2.34
C MET A 1 1.07 -16.35 2.42
N PHE A 2 1.45 -15.73 1.31
CA PHE A 2 1.76 -14.29 1.29
C PHE A 2 0.65 -13.50 0.62
N ILE A 3 0.46 -12.26 1.08
CA ILE A 3 -0.39 -11.26 0.46
C ILE A 3 0.52 -10.08 0.13
N ASP A 4 0.46 -9.62 -1.12
CA ASP A 4 1.08 -8.36 -1.51
C ASP A 4 0.08 -7.22 -1.24
N SER A 5 0.29 -6.46 -0.17
CA SER A 5 -0.66 -5.43 0.24
C SER A 5 -0.61 -4.15 -0.58
N HIS A 6 0.33 -4.00 -1.50
CA HIS A 6 0.45 -2.81 -2.34
C HIS A 6 1.24 -3.12 -3.63
N CYS A 7 0.55 -3.14 -4.77
CA CYS A 7 1.17 -3.31 -6.07
C CYS A 7 0.41 -2.55 -7.17
N HIS A 8 1.09 -2.17 -8.24
CA HIS A 8 0.51 -1.50 -9.41
C HIS A 8 0.52 -2.45 -10.61
N LEU A 9 -0.43 -3.40 -10.61
CA LEU A 9 -0.53 -4.43 -11.64
C LEU A 9 -0.75 -3.85 -13.05
N ASP A 10 -1.40 -2.69 -13.15
CA ASP A 10 -1.61 -1.92 -14.38
C ASP A 10 -0.32 -1.29 -14.95
N ARG A 11 0.77 -1.31 -14.18
CA ARG A 11 2.04 -0.62 -14.51
C ARG A 11 3.26 -1.54 -14.56
N LEU A 12 3.09 -2.85 -14.40
CA LEU A 12 4.20 -3.79 -14.35
C LEU A 12 5.05 -3.79 -15.64
N ASP A 13 6.36 -3.92 -15.48
CA ASP A 13 7.23 -4.34 -16.60
C ASP A 13 7.08 -5.85 -16.79
N LEU A 14 6.34 -6.24 -17.82
CA LEU A 14 5.99 -7.62 -18.12
C LEU A 14 6.97 -8.31 -19.09
N LYS A 15 8.14 -7.72 -19.40
CA LYS A 15 9.10 -8.32 -20.35
C LYS A 15 9.55 -9.72 -19.95
N ALA A 16 9.71 -9.98 -18.65
CA ALA A 16 10.07 -11.31 -18.14
C ALA A 16 8.96 -12.37 -18.35
N TYR A 17 7.76 -11.93 -18.70
CA TYR A 17 6.56 -12.74 -18.90
C TYR A 17 5.96 -12.53 -20.30
N ASP A 18 6.77 -12.15 -21.30
CA ASP A 18 6.34 -11.92 -22.69
C ASP A 18 5.17 -10.93 -22.83
N GLY A 19 5.07 -9.95 -21.93
CA GLY A 19 3.97 -8.98 -21.91
C GLY A 19 2.67 -9.51 -21.30
N CYS A 20 2.67 -10.69 -20.68
CA CYS A 20 1.47 -11.37 -20.19
C CYS A 20 1.30 -11.22 -18.67
N LEU A 21 0.35 -10.38 -18.25
CA LEU A 21 -0.01 -10.21 -16.84
C LEU A 21 -0.52 -11.52 -16.18
N PRO A 22 -1.39 -12.33 -16.81
CA PRO A 22 -1.77 -13.65 -16.27
C PRO A 22 -0.57 -14.53 -15.92
N SER A 23 0.47 -14.55 -16.77
CA SER A 23 1.69 -15.31 -16.52
C SER A 23 2.48 -14.75 -15.34
N ALA A 24 2.57 -13.43 -15.19
CA ALA A 24 3.22 -12.79 -14.06
C ALA A 24 2.51 -13.10 -12.73
N LEU A 25 1.17 -13.02 -12.72
CA LEU A 25 0.37 -13.41 -11.55
C LEU A 25 0.52 -14.90 -11.24
N GLN A 26 0.59 -15.76 -12.26
CA GLN A 26 0.84 -17.18 -12.04
C GLN A 26 2.22 -17.44 -11.41
N GLY A 27 3.27 -16.73 -11.86
CA GLY A 27 4.60 -16.80 -11.23
C GLY A 27 4.57 -16.43 -9.75
N ALA A 28 3.83 -15.38 -9.38
CA ALA A 28 3.62 -15.02 -7.98
C ALA A 28 2.84 -16.09 -7.19
N ARG A 29 1.80 -16.68 -7.78
CA ARG A 29 1.01 -17.77 -7.18
C ARG A 29 1.84 -19.02 -6.90
N ASP A 30 2.74 -19.37 -7.81
CA ASP A 30 3.63 -20.52 -7.71
C ASP A 30 4.67 -20.32 -6.59
N LYS A 31 5.03 -19.07 -6.26
CA LYS A 31 5.87 -18.72 -5.11
C LYS A 31 5.10 -18.56 -3.80
N GLY A 32 3.79 -18.79 -3.80
CA GLY A 32 2.96 -18.76 -2.60
C GLY A 32 2.33 -17.40 -2.26
N VAL A 33 2.37 -16.44 -3.18
CA VAL A 33 1.58 -15.20 -3.09
C VAL A 33 0.15 -15.52 -3.52
N LYS A 34 -0.82 -15.37 -2.63
CA LYS A 34 -2.20 -15.82 -2.85
C LYS A 34 -3.21 -14.69 -2.97
N HIS A 35 -2.81 -13.45 -2.74
CA HIS A 35 -3.68 -12.30 -2.87
C HIS A 35 -2.87 -11.04 -3.18
N PHE A 36 -3.46 -10.13 -3.94
CA PHE A 36 -2.84 -8.88 -4.38
C PHE A 36 -3.81 -7.72 -4.16
N LEU A 37 -3.32 -6.62 -3.59
CA LEU A 37 -4.05 -5.36 -3.54
C LEU A 37 -3.49 -4.41 -4.61
N CYS A 38 -4.25 -4.25 -5.69
CA CYS A 38 -3.89 -3.40 -6.83
C CYS A 38 -4.30 -1.95 -6.58
N ILE A 39 -3.36 -1.02 -6.73
CA ILE A 39 -3.53 0.34 -6.23
C ILE A 39 -3.87 1.33 -7.35
N GLY A 40 -5.05 1.95 -7.25
CA GLY A 40 -5.42 3.12 -8.04
C GLY A 40 -4.69 4.36 -7.54
N ILE A 41 -4.16 5.17 -8.45
CA ILE A 41 -3.38 6.38 -8.10
C ILE A 41 -3.88 7.64 -8.78
N SER A 42 -4.82 7.52 -9.72
CA SER A 42 -5.40 8.64 -10.43
C SER A 42 -6.85 8.39 -10.81
N MET A 43 -7.56 9.46 -11.14
CA MET A 43 -8.90 9.34 -11.73
C MET A 43 -8.87 8.55 -13.05
N ASP A 44 -7.78 8.70 -13.81
CA ASP A 44 -7.60 8.08 -15.12
C ASP A 44 -7.39 6.57 -15.03
N ASN A 45 -6.64 6.08 -14.04
CA ASN A 45 -6.34 4.64 -13.92
C ASN A 45 -7.35 3.86 -13.06
N ALA A 46 -8.27 4.55 -12.38
CA ALA A 46 -9.26 3.91 -11.52
C ALA A 46 -10.04 2.80 -12.25
N ALA A 47 -10.47 3.05 -13.50
CA ALA A 47 -11.25 2.07 -14.27
C ALA A 47 -10.44 0.82 -14.63
N ALA A 48 -9.17 1.00 -15.00
CA ALA A 48 -8.27 -0.10 -15.35
C ALA A 48 -7.98 -0.99 -14.14
N VAL A 49 -7.69 -0.38 -12.99
CA VAL A 49 -7.41 -1.09 -11.73
C VAL A 49 -8.64 -1.90 -11.26
N ARG A 50 -9.84 -1.34 -11.36
CA ARG A 50 -11.08 -2.09 -11.06
C ARG A 50 -11.30 -3.26 -12.00
N GLU A 51 -11.01 -3.09 -13.28
CA GLU A 51 -11.17 -4.18 -14.26
C GLU A 51 -10.23 -5.35 -13.96
N LEU A 52 -9.00 -5.06 -13.52
CA LEU A 52 -8.08 -6.09 -13.03
C LEU A 52 -8.66 -6.85 -11.84
N ALA A 53 -9.17 -6.14 -10.84
CA ALA A 53 -9.77 -6.77 -9.66
C ALA A 53 -11.05 -7.57 -9.98
N ARG A 54 -11.82 -7.17 -11.01
CA ARG A 54 -12.96 -7.97 -11.52
C ARG A 54 -12.51 -9.23 -12.26
N THR A 55 -11.44 -9.12 -13.03
CA THR A 55 -10.92 -10.21 -13.87
C THR A 55 -10.28 -11.31 -13.04
N TYR A 56 -9.55 -10.95 -11.99
CA TYR A 56 -8.77 -11.89 -11.17
C TYR A 56 -9.38 -12.04 -9.76
N PRO A 57 -9.86 -13.23 -9.38
CA PRO A 57 -10.53 -13.43 -8.08
C PRO A 57 -9.64 -13.18 -6.85
N ASP A 58 -8.33 -13.27 -7.00
CA ASP A 58 -7.31 -13.05 -5.97
C ASP A 58 -6.72 -11.63 -6.01
N VAL A 59 -7.37 -10.71 -6.71
CA VAL A 59 -6.99 -9.29 -6.78
C VAL A 59 -8.14 -8.46 -6.26
N ASP A 60 -7.90 -7.69 -5.21
CA ASP A 60 -8.77 -6.55 -4.86
C ASP A 60 -8.07 -5.25 -5.26
N CYS A 61 -8.78 -4.13 -5.19
CA CYS A 61 -8.18 -2.84 -5.46
C CYS A 61 -8.49 -1.74 -4.45
N SER A 62 -7.71 -0.68 -4.49
CA SER A 62 -8.05 0.61 -3.88
C SER A 62 -8.28 1.65 -4.95
N VAL A 63 -9.03 2.71 -4.63
CA VAL A 63 -9.17 3.88 -5.49
C VAL A 63 -8.89 5.15 -4.71
N GLY A 64 -8.06 6.02 -5.29
CA GLY A 64 -7.70 7.33 -4.78
C GLY A 64 -6.89 8.10 -5.80
N VAL A 65 -6.45 9.30 -5.42
CA VAL A 65 -5.56 10.17 -6.18
C VAL A 65 -4.29 10.40 -5.37
N HIS A 66 -3.18 9.93 -5.93
CA HIS A 66 -1.85 10.03 -5.35
C HIS A 66 -1.41 11.49 -5.24
N PRO A 67 -0.62 11.89 -4.22
CA PRO A 67 -0.17 13.28 -4.04
C PRO A 67 0.52 13.87 -5.26
N LEU A 68 1.24 13.07 -6.04
CA LEU A 68 1.93 13.54 -7.27
C LEU A 68 1.03 13.62 -8.51
N ASP A 69 -0.22 13.19 -8.43
CA ASP A 69 -1.21 13.25 -9.51
C ASP A 69 -2.25 14.37 -9.29
N VAL A 70 -2.09 15.17 -8.23
CA VAL A 70 -2.97 16.32 -7.99
C VAL A 70 -2.61 17.48 -8.92
N GLU A 71 -3.60 17.96 -9.66
CA GLU A 71 -3.46 19.10 -10.56
C GLU A 71 -4.56 20.13 -10.32
N ALA A 72 -4.20 21.41 -10.39
CA ALA A 72 -5.16 22.50 -10.26
C ALA A 72 -6.24 22.41 -11.36
N ASN A 73 -7.51 22.53 -10.97
CA ASN A 73 -8.71 22.39 -11.82
C ASN A 73 -9.00 20.96 -12.31
N LYS A 74 -8.31 19.94 -11.80
CA LYS A 74 -8.59 18.52 -12.05
C LYS A 74 -8.71 17.72 -10.75
N GLU A 75 -8.99 18.41 -9.65
CA GLU A 75 -9.09 17.80 -8.33
C GLU A 75 -10.27 16.82 -8.29
N PRO A 76 -10.09 15.65 -7.63
CA PRO A 76 -11.21 14.74 -7.41
C PRO A 76 -12.31 15.45 -6.63
N GLN A 77 -13.55 15.05 -6.88
CA GLN A 77 -14.71 15.49 -6.11
C GLN A 77 -15.16 14.36 -5.18
N LEU A 78 -15.75 14.71 -4.05
CA LEU A 78 -16.22 13.72 -3.07
C LEU A 78 -17.20 12.72 -3.72
N ASP A 79 -18.15 13.20 -4.51
CA ASP A 79 -19.13 12.35 -5.20
C ASP A 79 -18.49 11.35 -6.15
N TRP A 80 -17.38 11.73 -6.81
CA TRP A 80 -16.62 10.80 -7.63
C TRP A 80 -15.99 9.71 -6.77
N LEU A 81 -15.29 10.07 -5.68
CA LEU A 81 -14.71 9.10 -4.75
C LEU A 81 -15.77 8.15 -4.20
N LEU A 82 -16.90 8.65 -3.72
CA LEU A 82 -17.97 7.82 -3.16
C LEU A 82 -18.54 6.85 -4.20
N LYS A 83 -18.70 7.28 -5.46
CA LYS A 83 -19.14 6.42 -6.55
C LYS A 83 -18.13 5.30 -6.83
N GLU A 84 -16.85 5.65 -6.87
CA GLU A 84 -15.78 4.68 -7.12
C GLU A 84 -15.64 3.66 -5.99
N LEU A 85 -15.70 4.13 -4.73
CA LEU A 85 -15.60 3.30 -3.53
C LEU A 85 -16.83 2.39 -3.32
N ALA A 86 -17.96 2.66 -3.98
CA ALA A 86 -19.15 1.81 -3.92
C ALA A 86 -18.99 0.49 -4.70
N HIS A 87 -17.97 0.37 -5.55
CA HIS A 87 -17.70 -0.86 -6.28
C HIS A 87 -17.19 -1.99 -5.35
N PRO A 88 -17.70 -3.23 -5.49
CA PRO A 88 -17.41 -4.33 -4.57
C PRO A 88 -15.94 -4.79 -4.57
N GLU A 89 -15.23 -4.59 -5.68
CA GLU A 89 -13.81 -4.88 -5.82
C GLU A 89 -12.89 -3.87 -5.11
N VAL A 90 -13.42 -2.68 -4.75
CA VAL A 90 -12.65 -1.61 -4.12
C VAL A 90 -12.72 -1.76 -2.62
N VAL A 91 -11.61 -2.10 -1.95
CA VAL A 91 -11.60 -2.47 -0.51
C VAL A 91 -10.98 -1.40 0.39
N ALA A 92 -10.40 -0.35 -0.20
CA ALA A 92 -9.72 0.73 0.51
C ALA A 92 -9.79 2.05 -0.26
N VAL A 93 -9.64 3.16 0.48
CA VAL A 93 -9.40 4.48 -0.11
C VAL A 93 -7.90 4.67 -0.30
N GLY A 94 -7.48 5.09 -1.48
CA GLY A 94 -6.08 5.38 -1.79
C GLY A 94 -5.61 4.72 -3.08
N GLU A 95 -4.41 5.00 -3.53
CA GLU A 95 -3.38 5.73 -2.80
C GLU A 95 -3.70 7.23 -2.65
N THR A 96 -3.44 7.78 -1.47
CA THR A 96 -3.59 9.20 -1.15
C THR A 96 -2.57 9.59 -0.08
N GLY A 97 -2.37 10.88 0.19
CA GLY A 97 -1.46 11.34 1.22
C GLY A 97 -0.64 12.54 0.79
N LEU A 98 0.63 12.61 1.19
CA LEU A 98 1.50 13.78 1.00
C LEU A 98 2.91 13.36 0.54
N ASP A 99 3.41 13.98 -0.53
CA ASP A 99 4.79 13.86 -1.01
C ASP A 99 5.38 15.26 -1.25
N TYR A 100 6.18 15.73 -0.29
CA TYR A 100 6.84 17.05 -0.37
C TYR A 100 8.23 17.00 -1.01
N TYR A 101 8.71 15.81 -1.36
CA TYR A 101 10.04 15.64 -1.94
C TYR A 101 10.08 16.05 -3.41
N TYR A 102 9.07 15.65 -4.20
CA TYR A 102 9.07 15.93 -5.64
C TYR A 102 8.34 17.21 -6.05
N GLN A 103 7.25 17.58 -5.36
CA GLN A 103 6.36 18.68 -5.77
C GLN A 103 5.92 19.51 -4.56
N GLN A 104 6.85 20.21 -3.93
CA GLN A 104 6.55 21.02 -2.74
C GLN A 104 5.56 22.16 -3.04
N GLU A 105 5.51 22.63 -4.29
CA GLU A 105 4.59 23.66 -4.79
C GLU A 105 3.12 23.22 -4.80
N THR A 106 2.84 21.90 -4.89
CA THR A 106 1.48 21.36 -4.84
C THR A 106 1.01 21.02 -3.44
N LYS A 107 1.81 21.34 -2.39
CA LYS A 107 1.53 21.01 -0.98
C LYS A 107 0.07 21.26 -0.56
N GLN A 108 -0.48 22.45 -0.87
CA GLN A 108 -1.86 22.77 -0.48
C GLN A 108 -2.87 21.86 -1.20
N LEU A 109 -2.68 21.62 -2.51
CA LEU A 109 -3.53 20.72 -3.30
C LEU A 109 -3.46 19.28 -2.77
N GLN A 110 -2.26 18.81 -2.38
CA GLN A 110 -2.09 17.49 -1.78
C GLN A 110 -2.84 17.38 -0.45
N GLN A 111 -2.75 18.39 0.43
CA GLN A 111 -3.49 18.39 1.70
C GLN A 111 -5.00 18.41 1.49
N ASP A 112 -5.49 19.21 0.55
CA ASP A 112 -6.93 19.30 0.27
C ASP A 112 -7.46 18.01 -0.34
N SER A 113 -6.73 17.42 -1.29
CA SER A 113 -7.01 16.08 -1.81
C SER A 113 -6.99 15.03 -0.69
N PHE A 114 -5.98 15.04 0.18
CA PHE A 114 -5.89 14.06 1.26
C PHE A 114 -7.06 14.18 2.24
N ARG A 115 -7.45 15.39 2.65
CA ARG A 115 -8.65 15.62 3.48
C ARG A 115 -9.92 15.07 2.82
N LEU A 116 -10.07 15.27 1.51
CA LEU A 116 -11.22 14.74 0.76
C LEU A 116 -11.28 13.21 0.79
N HIS A 117 -10.14 12.54 0.65
CA HIS A 117 -10.06 11.08 0.74
C HIS A 117 -10.34 10.57 2.15
N LEU A 118 -9.85 11.26 3.19
CA LEU A 118 -10.15 10.93 4.59
C LEU A 118 -11.65 11.08 4.88
N GLU A 119 -12.31 12.09 4.33
CA GLU A 119 -13.77 12.23 4.42
C GLU A 119 -14.50 11.08 3.69
N ALA A 120 -14.07 10.73 2.48
CA ALA A 120 -14.63 9.59 1.75
C ALA A 120 -14.45 8.27 2.52
N ALA A 121 -13.31 8.07 3.16
CA ALA A 121 -13.02 6.90 4.00
C ALA A 121 -13.97 6.83 5.19
N LYS A 122 -14.22 7.95 5.86
CA LYS A 122 -15.17 8.04 6.98
C LYS A 122 -16.60 7.70 6.58
N GLN A 123 -17.06 8.18 5.43
CA GLN A 123 -18.41 7.89 4.94
C GLN A 123 -18.58 6.44 4.48
N THR A 124 -17.55 5.87 3.85
CA THR A 124 -17.57 4.50 3.31
C THR A 124 -17.14 3.43 4.30
N LYS A 125 -16.55 3.83 5.44
CA LYS A 125 -15.95 2.95 6.46
C LYS A 125 -14.92 2.01 5.85
N LYS A 126 -14.09 2.55 4.96
CA LYS A 126 -12.98 1.82 4.34
C LYS A 126 -11.65 2.31 4.93
N PRO A 127 -10.68 1.40 5.13
CA PRO A 127 -9.34 1.79 5.54
C PRO A 127 -8.67 2.65 4.45
N VAL A 128 -7.70 3.46 4.86
CA VAL A 128 -6.94 4.35 3.95
C VAL A 128 -5.53 3.82 3.70
N ILE A 129 -5.08 3.86 2.46
CA ILE A 129 -3.69 3.57 2.06
C ILE A 129 -2.96 4.91 1.90
N VAL A 130 -2.08 5.21 2.85
CA VAL A 130 -1.46 6.53 3.01
C VAL A 130 -0.03 6.50 2.48
N HIS A 131 0.22 7.30 1.45
CA HIS A 131 1.54 7.70 1.00
C HIS A 131 2.05 8.85 1.87
N THR A 132 3.31 8.77 2.31
CA THR A 132 3.95 9.88 2.99
C THR A 132 5.42 9.95 2.65
N ARG A 133 5.89 11.13 2.24
CA ARG A 133 7.31 11.36 2.00
C ARG A 133 7.70 12.78 2.35
N GLU A 134 8.62 12.93 3.30
CA GLU A 134 9.09 14.23 3.81
C GLU A 134 7.95 15.14 4.32
N ALA A 135 6.82 14.55 4.72
CA ALA A 135 5.60 15.25 5.11
C ALA A 135 5.06 14.82 6.49
N ARG A 136 5.93 14.22 7.33
CA ARG A 136 5.57 13.52 8.58
C ARG A 136 4.56 14.25 9.47
N GLU A 137 4.85 15.51 9.82
CA GLU A 137 4.06 16.29 10.76
C GLU A 137 2.65 16.55 10.22
N ASP A 138 2.55 16.97 8.96
CA ASP A 138 1.28 17.26 8.30
C ASP A 138 0.46 15.97 8.09
N THR A 139 1.11 14.88 7.69
CA THR A 139 0.45 13.57 7.53
C THR A 139 -0.20 13.13 8.85
N ILE A 140 0.55 13.13 9.95
CA ILE A 140 0.01 12.72 11.27
C ILE A 140 -1.06 13.71 11.77
N ALA A 141 -0.89 15.01 11.54
CA ALA A 141 -1.88 16.01 11.94
C ALA A 141 -3.23 15.77 11.24
N LEU A 142 -3.23 15.56 9.93
CA LEU A 142 -4.44 15.30 9.14
C LEU A 142 -5.10 13.97 9.52
N LEU A 143 -4.32 12.91 9.74
CA LEU A 143 -4.85 11.63 10.20
C LEU A 143 -5.52 11.75 11.59
N ARG A 144 -4.91 12.52 12.50
CA ARG A 144 -5.45 12.78 13.83
C ARG A 144 -6.73 13.61 13.77
N GLU A 145 -6.79 14.60 12.89
CA GLU A 145 -7.98 15.43 12.66
C GLU A 145 -9.14 14.59 12.11
N ALA A 146 -8.87 13.72 11.14
CA ALA A 146 -9.89 12.87 10.53
C ALA A 146 -10.48 11.83 11.50
N ALA A 147 -9.68 11.37 12.46
CA ALA A 147 -10.06 10.43 13.52
C ALA A 147 -10.81 9.21 12.98
N LEU A 148 -10.17 8.48 12.05
CA LEU A 148 -10.74 7.34 11.33
C LEU A 148 -10.76 6.06 12.19
N PRO A 149 -11.94 5.53 12.58
CA PRO A 149 -12.02 4.29 13.37
C PRO A 149 -11.45 3.08 12.63
N GLU A 150 -11.62 3.01 11.31
CA GLU A 150 -11.12 1.95 10.44
C GLU A 150 -9.60 2.08 10.18
N ALA A 151 -9.02 3.21 10.56
CA ALA A 151 -7.62 3.55 10.35
C ALA A 151 -7.16 3.29 8.90
N GLY A 152 -6.04 2.62 8.73
CA GLY A 152 -5.42 2.43 7.44
C GLY A 152 -4.04 1.81 7.55
N VAL A 153 -3.26 1.97 6.49
CA VAL A 153 -1.86 1.56 6.43
C VAL A 153 -1.01 2.72 5.97
N MET A 154 0.12 2.95 6.66
CA MET A 154 1.22 3.74 6.13
C MET A 154 1.99 2.83 5.19
N HIS A 155 1.72 2.96 3.89
CA HIS A 155 2.38 2.12 2.89
C HIS A 155 3.82 2.60 2.70
N CYS A 156 4.66 1.69 2.19
CA CYS A 156 6.06 1.87 1.84
C CYS A 156 6.81 2.68 2.89
N PHE A 157 6.64 2.31 4.17
CA PHE A 157 7.08 3.14 5.26
C PHE A 157 8.61 3.28 5.26
N THR A 158 9.11 4.51 5.19
CA THR A 158 10.56 4.82 5.24
C THR A 158 10.91 5.87 6.29
N GLU A 159 9.97 6.26 7.13
CA GLU A 159 10.14 7.30 8.13
C GLU A 159 10.71 6.74 9.45
N ASN A 160 10.83 7.56 10.48
CA ASN A 160 11.43 7.15 11.76
C ASN A 160 10.44 6.48 12.73
N TRP A 161 10.98 5.88 13.81
CA TRP A 161 10.16 5.24 14.85
C TRP A 161 9.16 6.19 15.51
N GLU A 162 9.52 7.45 15.70
CA GLU A 162 8.63 8.45 16.29
C GLU A 162 7.34 8.62 15.48
N MET A 163 7.45 8.70 14.15
CA MET A 163 6.27 8.74 13.29
C MET A 163 5.52 7.41 13.29
N ALA A 164 6.22 6.27 13.21
CA ALA A 164 5.61 4.95 13.24
C ALA A 164 4.75 4.78 14.51
N LYS A 165 5.28 5.18 15.67
CA LYS A 165 4.58 5.14 16.95
C LYS A 165 3.32 6.03 16.91
N GLN A 166 3.41 7.25 16.39
CA GLN A 166 2.23 8.12 16.28
C GLN A 166 1.15 7.52 15.36
N ALA A 167 1.53 6.91 14.24
CA ALA A 167 0.60 6.21 13.36
C ALA A 167 -0.05 5.00 14.06
N LEU A 168 0.74 4.19 14.77
CA LEU A 168 0.28 3.05 15.55
C LEU A 168 -0.70 3.46 16.68
N ASP A 169 -0.41 4.58 17.36
CA ASP A 169 -1.29 5.15 18.40
C ASP A 169 -2.65 5.59 17.80
N LEU A 170 -2.69 5.94 16.51
CA LEU A 170 -3.91 6.23 15.73
C LEU A 170 -4.57 4.96 15.15
N GLY A 171 -4.02 3.77 15.40
CA GLY A 171 -4.55 2.49 14.92
C GLY A 171 -4.08 2.08 13.52
N PHE A 172 -3.19 2.84 12.88
CA PHE A 172 -2.66 2.51 11.56
C PHE A 172 -1.70 1.32 11.61
N TYR A 173 -1.65 0.60 10.50
CA TYR A 173 -0.66 -0.43 10.22
C TYR A 173 0.57 0.19 9.55
N ILE A 174 1.70 -0.47 9.68
CA ILE A 174 2.93 -0.13 8.97
C ILE A 174 3.19 -1.22 7.94
N SER A 175 3.32 -0.83 6.67
CA SER A 175 3.73 -1.74 5.61
C SER A 175 5.18 -1.52 5.23
N LEU A 176 5.91 -2.60 4.98
CA LEU A 176 7.31 -2.58 4.61
C LEU A 176 7.48 -3.19 3.21
N SER A 177 8.11 -2.41 2.32
CA SER A 177 8.46 -2.83 0.97
C SER A 177 9.88 -3.41 0.90
N GLY A 178 10.36 -3.67 -0.32
CA GLY A 178 11.72 -4.16 -0.57
C GLY A 178 12.84 -3.27 -0.04
N ILE A 179 12.58 -2.00 0.27
CA ILE A 179 13.56 -1.07 0.86
C ILE A 179 14.19 -1.64 2.15
N VAL A 180 13.44 -2.39 2.95
CA VAL A 180 13.96 -2.95 4.22
C VAL A 180 15.16 -3.89 4.03
N THR A 181 15.29 -4.47 2.84
CA THR A 181 16.40 -5.35 2.45
C THR A 181 17.65 -4.57 1.99
N PHE A 182 17.55 -3.25 1.80
CA PHE A 182 18.65 -2.45 1.25
C PHE A 182 19.77 -2.26 2.27
N ARG A 183 21.01 -2.21 1.79
CA ARG A 183 22.20 -2.05 2.64
C ARG A 183 22.11 -0.85 3.59
N ASN A 184 21.52 0.27 3.15
CA ASN A 184 21.43 1.52 3.90
C ASN A 184 20.12 1.71 4.70
N ALA A 185 19.32 0.67 4.87
CA ALA A 185 18.01 0.75 5.51
C ALA A 185 18.04 0.39 7.02
N ASP A 186 19.14 0.69 7.73
CA ASP A 186 19.29 0.31 9.16
C ASP A 186 18.20 0.93 10.05
N ALA A 187 17.92 2.23 9.89
CA ALA A 187 16.84 2.89 10.64
C ALA A 187 15.46 2.25 10.37
N LEU A 188 15.21 1.81 9.13
CA LEU A 188 13.98 1.13 8.79
C LEU A 188 13.89 -0.27 9.41
N ARG A 189 15.02 -0.99 9.49
CA ARG A 189 15.09 -2.28 10.20
C ARG A 189 14.86 -2.13 11.69
N GLU A 190 15.32 -1.04 12.31
CA GLU A 190 15.02 -0.74 13.71
C GLU A 190 13.53 -0.50 13.94
N VAL A 191 12.85 0.20 13.04
CA VAL A 191 11.38 0.33 13.07
C VAL A 191 10.74 -1.04 12.89
N ALA A 192 11.20 -1.82 11.92
CA ALA A 192 10.69 -3.15 11.63
C ALA A 192 10.82 -4.13 12.81
N LEU A 193 11.74 -3.92 13.76
CA LEU A 193 11.85 -4.71 14.99
C LEU A 193 10.87 -4.24 16.08
N GLN A 194 10.50 -2.96 16.09
CA GLN A 194 9.68 -2.35 17.14
C GLN A 194 8.18 -2.37 16.85
N VAL A 195 7.76 -2.37 15.58
CA VAL A 195 6.34 -2.44 15.21
C VAL A 195 5.68 -3.70 15.82
N PRO A 196 4.50 -3.61 16.45
CA PRO A 196 3.80 -4.79 16.94
C PRO A 196 3.53 -5.81 15.83
N ALA A 197 3.66 -7.11 16.14
CA ALA A 197 3.47 -8.17 15.14
C ALA A 197 2.08 -8.13 14.49
N ASP A 198 1.07 -7.66 15.22
CA ASP A 198 -0.31 -7.52 14.76
C ASP A 198 -0.59 -6.16 14.08
N ARG A 199 0.45 -5.39 13.74
CA ARG A 199 0.33 -4.09 13.04
C ARG A 199 1.25 -3.97 11.82
N LEU A 200 1.85 -5.09 11.41
CA LEU A 200 2.79 -5.14 10.30
C LEU A 200 2.16 -5.74 9.06
N LEU A 201 2.38 -5.11 7.91
CA LEU A 201 2.10 -5.63 6.58
C LEU A 201 3.38 -5.67 5.73
N ILE A 202 3.31 -6.37 4.61
CA ILE A 202 4.39 -6.44 3.62
C ILE A 202 3.83 -6.24 2.23
N GLU A 203 4.65 -5.66 1.37
CA GLU A 203 4.26 -5.34 0.01
C GLU A 203 5.46 -5.32 -0.93
N THR A 204 5.18 -5.21 -2.22
CA THR A 204 6.21 -4.95 -3.23
C THR A 204 6.35 -3.49 -3.58
N ASP A 205 5.24 -2.76 -3.68
CA ASP A 205 5.18 -1.50 -4.44
C ASP A 205 5.61 -1.69 -5.90
N SER A 206 5.37 -2.90 -6.46
CA SER A 206 5.77 -3.21 -7.83
C SER A 206 5.05 -2.32 -8.85
N PRO A 207 5.75 -1.81 -9.88
CA PRO A 207 7.06 -2.24 -10.40
C PRO A 207 8.30 -1.60 -9.74
N TYR A 208 8.12 -0.82 -8.69
CA TYR A 208 9.19 -0.06 -8.02
C TYR A 208 9.87 -0.88 -6.91
N LEU A 209 11.04 -0.44 -6.46
CA LEU A 209 11.64 -0.86 -5.19
C LEU A 209 11.93 -2.38 -5.01
N ALA A 210 12.38 -3.05 -6.08
CA ALA A 210 12.71 -4.49 -6.02
C ALA A 210 13.67 -4.84 -4.86
N PRO A 211 13.32 -5.81 -4.00
CA PRO A 211 14.14 -6.20 -2.85
C PRO A 211 15.44 -6.86 -3.29
N VAL A 212 16.43 -6.97 -2.40
CA VAL A 212 17.56 -7.89 -2.57
C VAL A 212 17.03 -9.33 -2.62
N PRO A 213 17.47 -10.18 -3.57
CA PRO A 213 18.59 -10.01 -4.51
C PRO A 213 18.24 -9.40 -5.88
N PHE A 214 17.02 -8.93 -6.08
CA PHE A 214 16.52 -8.38 -7.35
C PHE A 214 16.74 -6.87 -7.53
N ARG A 215 17.38 -6.20 -6.56
CA ARG A 215 17.67 -4.76 -6.62
C ARG A 215 18.29 -4.35 -7.96
N GLY A 216 17.72 -3.32 -8.58
CA GLY A 216 18.12 -2.83 -9.91
C GLY A 216 17.38 -3.48 -11.08
N LYS A 217 16.51 -4.46 -10.83
CA LYS A 217 15.55 -5.00 -11.80
C LYS A 217 14.16 -4.41 -11.55
N PRO A 218 13.24 -4.45 -12.53
CA PRO A 218 11.83 -4.19 -12.26
C PRO A 218 11.30 -5.11 -11.16
N ASN A 219 10.51 -4.54 -10.25
CA ASN A 219 9.89 -5.32 -9.19
C ASN A 219 8.66 -6.06 -9.72
N LEU A 220 8.36 -7.19 -9.11
CA LEU A 220 7.23 -8.05 -9.46
C LEU A 220 6.54 -8.49 -8.17
N PRO A 221 5.22 -8.71 -8.18
CA PRO A 221 4.47 -9.11 -6.98
C PRO A 221 5.03 -10.36 -6.27
N GLU A 222 5.62 -11.27 -7.04
CA GLU A 222 6.26 -12.48 -6.53
C GLU A 222 7.45 -12.21 -5.58
N TYR A 223 8.03 -11.00 -5.61
CA TYR A 223 9.17 -10.62 -4.78
C TYR A 223 8.76 -10.24 -3.35
N VAL A 224 7.46 -10.11 -3.04
CA VAL A 224 6.99 -9.93 -1.65
C VAL A 224 7.45 -11.08 -0.75
N VAL A 225 7.66 -12.26 -1.32
CA VAL A 225 8.19 -13.44 -0.63
C VAL A 225 9.58 -13.17 -0.06
N GLU A 226 10.43 -12.44 -0.78
CA GLU A 226 11.77 -12.09 -0.29
C GLU A 226 11.72 -11.03 0.81
N VAL A 227 10.77 -10.09 0.73
CA VAL A 227 10.49 -9.13 1.82
C VAL A 227 10.05 -9.88 3.08
N GLY A 228 9.11 -10.82 2.94
CA GLY A 228 8.61 -11.64 4.03
C GLY A 228 9.69 -12.52 4.67
N LYS A 229 10.53 -13.19 3.87
CA LYS A 229 11.66 -13.99 4.37
C LYS A 229 12.64 -13.13 5.16
N PHE A 230 13.02 -11.98 4.60
CA PHE A 230 13.97 -11.06 5.25
C PHE A 230 13.44 -10.58 6.60
N LEU A 231 12.17 -10.17 6.67
CA LEU A 231 11.56 -9.69 7.90
C LEU A 231 11.35 -10.80 8.93
N ALA A 232 11.04 -12.02 8.50
CA ALA A 232 10.96 -13.19 9.38
C ALA A 232 12.31 -13.49 10.04
N GLU A 233 13.39 -13.50 9.24
CA GLU A 233 14.75 -13.68 9.74
C GLU A 233 15.14 -12.55 10.71
N LEU A 234 14.90 -11.29 10.32
CA LEU A 234 15.20 -10.13 11.15
C LEU A 234 14.51 -10.21 12.53
N ARG A 235 13.28 -10.74 12.56
CA ARG A 235 12.48 -10.89 13.79
C ARG A 235 12.71 -12.21 14.54
N GLY A 236 13.53 -13.11 14.02
CA GLY A 236 13.79 -14.41 14.64
C GLY A 236 12.55 -15.33 14.69
N VAL A 237 11.66 -15.23 13.71
CA VAL A 237 10.46 -16.09 13.57
C VAL A 237 10.53 -16.92 12.30
N SER A 238 9.74 -17.99 12.20
CA SER A 238 9.66 -18.77 10.95
C SER A 238 8.96 -17.96 9.85
N VAL A 239 9.33 -18.26 8.60
CA VAL A 239 8.72 -17.62 7.42
C VAL A 239 7.23 -17.91 7.36
N GLU A 240 6.82 -19.13 7.73
CA GLU A 240 5.43 -19.56 7.75
C GLU A 240 4.62 -18.76 8.78
N ALA A 241 5.12 -18.63 10.02
CA ALA A 241 4.45 -17.88 11.08
C ALA A 241 4.37 -16.39 10.74
N PHE A 242 5.42 -15.82 10.14
CA PHE A 242 5.41 -14.44 9.69
C PHE A 242 4.36 -14.22 8.59
N ALA A 243 4.30 -15.11 7.60
CA ALA A 243 3.35 -15.05 6.50
C ALA A 243 1.90 -15.21 6.98
N GLU A 244 1.64 -16.09 7.95
CA GLU A 244 0.33 -16.23 8.60
C GLU A 244 -0.06 -14.95 9.35
N GLN A 245 0.86 -14.38 10.13
CA GLN A 245 0.62 -13.17 10.91
C GLN A 245 0.30 -11.96 10.01
N THR A 246 1.10 -11.70 8.98
CA THR A 246 0.87 -10.56 8.08
C THR A 246 -0.38 -10.77 7.22
N SER A 247 -0.69 -12.01 6.83
CA SER A 247 -1.96 -12.32 6.16
C SER A 247 -3.18 -12.07 7.07
N ALA A 248 -3.10 -12.45 8.35
CA ALA A 248 -4.17 -12.18 9.32
C ALA A 248 -4.34 -10.67 9.58
N ASN A 249 -3.23 -9.93 9.60
CA ASN A 249 -3.24 -8.47 9.69
C ASN A 249 -3.96 -7.83 8.50
N PHE A 250 -3.64 -8.28 7.29
CA PHE A 250 -4.28 -7.80 6.07
C PHE A 250 -5.79 -8.04 6.10
N LYS A 251 -6.22 -9.27 6.40
CA LYS A 251 -7.65 -9.62 6.51
C LYS A 251 -8.40 -8.78 7.54
N ARG A 252 -7.73 -8.44 8.65
CA ARG A 252 -8.31 -7.60 9.71
C ARG A 252 -8.42 -6.13 9.30
N LEU A 253 -7.41 -5.60 8.61
CA LEU A 253 -7.43 -4.21 8.14
C LEU A 253 -8.41 -4.02 6.98
N PHE A 254 -8.46 -4.97 6.04
CA PHE A 254 -9.29 -4.93 4.84
C PHE A 254 -10.42 -5.98 4.92
N PRO A 255 -11.45 -5.78 5.76
CA PRO A 255 -12.50 -6.79 5.98
C PRO A 255 -13.38 -7.06 4.74
N GLN A 256 -13.33 -6.18 3.73
CA GLN A 256 -14.05 -6.33 2.47
C GLN A 256 -13.24 -7.11 1.41
N ALA A 257 -11.96 -7.40 1.68
CA ALA A 257 -11.11 -8.12 0.75
C ALA A 257 -11.55 -9.57 0.58
N ARG A 258 -11.47 -10.08 -0.65
CA ARG A 258 -11.92 -11.41 -1.06
C ARG A 258 -10.84 -12.47 -0.83
N VAL A 259 -10.11 -12.34 0.27
CA VAL A 259 -9.03 -13.27 0.61
C VAL A 259 -9.63 -14.59 1.10
N ALA A 260 -9.30 -15.68 0.39
CA ALA A 260 -9.69 -17.04 0.78
C ALA A 260 -9.10 -17.49 2.12
#